data_AF-A0A1E7JAT5-F1
#
_entry.id   AF-A0A1E7JAT5-F1
#
_cell.length_a   1.000
_cell.length_b   1.000
_cell.length_c   1.000
_cell.angle_alpha   90.00
_cell.angle_beta   90.00
_cell.angle_gamma   90.00
#
_symmetry.space_group_name_H-M   'P 1'
#
loop_
_entity.id
_entity.type
_entity.pdbx_description
1 polymer ?
#
loop_
_entity_poly.entity_id
_entity_poly.type
_entity_poly.pdbx_seq_one_letter_code
_entity_poly.pdbx_strand_id
1 'polypeptide(L)' 'MSIIDKAKELSGQAVEKAGDLGGDDLIVNTIIRLAEKKERINKLLEEQGCDYRISGIDVENGIPPKASFSVERESE' A
#
# COMPACT_ATOMS: atom_id res chain seq x y z
N MET A 1 9.95 -8.93 20.54
CA MET A 1 10.12 -8.61 19.11
C MET A 1 9.43 -7.29 18.84
N SER A 2 10.19 -6.30 18.38
CA SER A 2 9.65 -4.96 18.15
C SER A 2 8.70 -5.00 16.93
N ILE A 3 7.75 -4.09 16.87
CA ILE A 3 6.81 -3.94 15.73
C ILE A 3 7.60 -3.76 14.41
N ILE A 4 8.78 -3.15 14.52
CA ILE A 4 9.76 -2.94 13.45
C ILE A 4 10.30 -4.27 12.91
N ASP A 5 10.61 -5.24 13.77
CA ASP A 5 11.07 -6.57 13.35
C ASP A 5 9.99 -7.31 12.56
N LYS A 6 8.74 -7.20 13.01
CA LYS A 6 7.58 -7.84 12.37
C LYS A 6 7.25 -7.21 11.01
N ALA A 7 7.41 -5.89 10.87
CA ALA A 7 7.26 -5.20 9.59
C ALA A 7 8.36 -5.61 8.59
N LYS A 8 9.60 -5.81 9.06
CA LYS A 8 10.73 -6.23 8.24
C LYS A 8 10.55 -7.65 7.71
N GLU A 9 10.09 -8.57 8.56
CA GLU A 9 9.77 -9.95 8.19
C GLU A 9 8.64 -10.02 7.14
N LEU A 10 7.58 -9.24 7.33
CA LEU A 10 6.48 -9.15 6.36
C LEU A 10 6.92 -8.56 5.02
N SER A 11 7.85 -7.59 5.03
CA SER A 11 8.43 -7.03 3.81
C SER A 11 9.32 -8.03 3.06
N GLY A 12 10.11 -8.84 3.78
CA GLY A 12 10.95 -9.88 3.19
C GLY A 12 10.15 -10.98 2.50
N GLN A 13 9.09 -11.47 3.15
CA GLN A 13 8.21 -12.49 2.56
C GLN A 13 7.42 -11.98 1.35
N ALA A 14 7.12 -10.69 1.28
CA ALA A 14 6.49 -10.08 0.13
C ALA A 14 7.43 -10.00 -1.09
N VAL A 15 8.73 -9.78 -0.85
CA VAL A 15 9.77 -9.74 -1.89
C VAL A 15 10.05 -11.14 -2.46
N GLU A 16 10.12 -12.18 -1.62
CA GLU A 16 10.34 -13.55 -2.10
C GLU A 16 9.17 -14.07 -2.96
N LYS A 17 7.92 -13.77 -2.56
CA LYS A 17 6.73 -14.13 -3.37
C LYS A 17 6.62 -13.31 -4.66
N ALA A 18 7.34 -12.20 -4.75
CA ALA A 18 7.36 -11.40 -5.96
C ALA A 18 8.23 -12.02 -7.08
N GLY A 19 9.18 -12.90 -6.75
CA GLY A 19 10.06 -13.52 -7.75
C GLY A 19 9.40 -14.57 -8.65
N ASP A 20 8.22 -15.09 -8.26
CA ASP A 20 7.57 -16.24 -8.90
C ASP A 20 6.42 -15.85 -9.87
N LEU A 21 5.98 -14.60 -9.82
CA LEU A 21 4.93 -14.06 -10.69
C LEU A 21 5.57 -13.25 -11.81
N GLY A 22 5.03 -13.35 -13.04
CA GLY A 22 5.43 -12.47 -14.13
C GLY A 22 5.26 -10.99 -13.74
N GLY A 23 6.09 -10.10 -14.29
CA GLY A 23 6.08 -8.67 -13.94
C GLY A 23 4.68 -8.04 -14.00
N ASP A 24 3.85 -8.46 -14.96
CA ASP A 24 2.46 -7.99 -15.09
C ASP A 24 1.54 -8.52 -13.96
N ASP A 25 1.65 -9.80 -13.58
CA ASP A 25 0.87 -10.39 -12.48
C ASP A 25 1.20 -9.74 -11.12
N LEU A 26 2.45 -9.32 -10.92
CA LEU A 26 2.88 -8.59 -9.72
C LEU A 26 2.26 -7.21 -9.62
N ILE A 27 2.27 -6.48 -10.73
CA ILE A 27 1.69 -5.14 -10.81
C ILE A 27 0.18 -5.21 -10.58
N VAL A 28 -0.52 -6.15 -11.23
CA VAL A 28 -1.96 -6.34 -11.05
C VAL A 28 -2.32 -6.67 -9.61
N ASN A 29 -1.62 -7.63 -8.98
CA ASN A 29 -1.85 -7.98 -7.58
C ASN A 29 -1.56 -6.81 -6.63
N THR A 30 -0.53 -6.02 -6.94
CA THR A 30 -0.16 -4.85 -6.16
C THR A 30 -1.24 -3.78 -6.23
N ILE A 31 -1.75 -3.47 -7.42
CA ILE A 31 -2.85 -2.52 -7.63
C ILE A 31 -4.10 -2.93 -6.83
N ILE A 32 -4.53 -4.20 -6.95
CA ILE A 32 -5.72 -4.71 -6.24
C ILE A 32 -5.55 -4.54 -4.71
N ARG A 33 -4.41 -4.96 -4.17
CA ARG A 33 -4.14 -4.86 -2.72
C ARG A 33 -4.08 -3.41 -2.22
N LEU A 34 -3.57 -2.49 -3.03
CA LEU A 34 -3.49 -1.07 -2.67
C LEU A 34 -4.87 -0.42 -2.67
N ALA A 35 -5.74 -0.78 -3.63
CA ALA A 35 -7.11 -0.31 -3.67
C ALA A 35 -7.90 -0.75 -2.42
N GLU A 36 -7.80 -2.03 -2.02
CA GLU A 36 -8.42 -2.53 -0.79
C GLU A 36 -7.89 -1.83 0.46
N LYS A 37 -6.56 -1.58 0.52
CA LYS A 37 -5.94 -0.86 1.63
C LYS A 37 -6.38 0.60 1.71
N LYS A 38 -6.56 1.28 0.58
CA LYS A 38 -7.00 2.69 0.53
C LYS A 38 -8.32 2.88 1.29
N GLU A 39 -9.33 2.07 1.00
CA GLU A 39 -10.64 2.20 1.65
C GLU A 39 -10.53 1.96 3.16
N ARG A 40 -9.80 0.91 3.55
CA ARG A 40 -9.58 0.59 4.96
C ARG A 40 -8.85 1.70 5.71
N ILE A 41 -7.81 2.29 5.11
CA ILE A 41 -7.04 3.36 5.73
C ILE A 41 -7.88 4.63 5.86
N ASN A 42 -8.66 5.00 4.84
CA ASN A 42 -9.53 6.17 4.92
C ASN A 42 -10.59 6.03 6.03
N LYS A 43 -11.18 4.84 6.19
CA LYS A 43 -12.08 4.56 7.34
C LYS A 43 -11.38 4.75 8.68
N LEU A 44 -10.17 4.21 8.83
CA LEU A 44 -9.38 4.39 10.06
C LEU A 44 -9.04 5.86 10.32
N LEU A 45 -8.71 6.64 9.28
CA LEU A 45 -8.44 8.07 9.41
C LEU A 45 -9.70 8.84 9.85
N GLU A 46 -10.87 8.48 9.32
CA GLU A 46 -12.16 9.05 9.73
C GLU A 46 -12.47 8.72 11.20
N GLU A 47 -12.34 7.46 11.61
CA GLU A 47 -12.55 7.02 13.00
C GLU A 47 -11.61 7.70 14.01
N GLN A 48 -10.43 8.15 13.55
CA GLN A 48 -9.47 8.91 14.36
C GLN A 48 -9.71 10.43 14.32
N GLY A 49 -10.74 10.92 13.62
CA GLY A 49 -11.03 12.35 13.47
C GLY A 49 -10.01 13.10 12.61
N CYS A 50 -9.31 12.40 11.73
CA CYS A 50 -8.33 12.99 10.83
C CYS A 50 -9.02 13.53 9.57
N ASP A 51 -8.74 14.78 9.18
CA ASP A 51 -9.29 15.40 7.97
C ASP A 51 -8.63 14.92 6.67
N TYR A 52 -7.61 14.07 6.75
CA TYR A 52 -6.87 13.59 5.58
C TYR A 52 -7.49 12.32 4.99
N ARG A 53 -7.52 12.24 3.67
CA ARG A 53 -7.95 11.06 2.91
C ARG A 53 -6.96 10.77 1.80
N ILE A 54 -6.69 9.50 1.59
CA ILE A 54 -6.01 9.03 0.38
C ILE A 54 -6.95 9.31 -0.79
N SER A 55 -6.49 10.10 -1.75
CA SER A 55 -7.22 10.45 -2.96
C SER A 55 -6.70 9.70 -4.18
N GLY A 56 -5.40 9.47 -4.26
CA GLY A 56 -4.73 8.79 -5.36
C GLY A 56 -3.82 7.65 -4.90
N ILE A 57 -3.57 6.71 -5.80
CA ILE A 57 -2.55 5.69 -5.66
C ILE A 57 -1.71 5.77 -6.93
N ASP A 58 -0.43 6.04 -6.78
CA ASP A 58 0.55 5.95 -7.86
C ASP A 58 1.34 4.65 -7.71
N VAL A 59 1.49 3.90 -8.80
CA VAL A 59 2.24 2.63 -8.82
C VAL A 59 3.33 2.73 -9.87
N GLU A 60 4.57 2.79 -9.41
CA GLU A 60 5.75 2.77 -10.26
C GLU A 60 6.06 1.33 -10.65
N ASN A 61 6.09 1.08 -11.96
CA ASN A 61 6.47 -0.21 -12.51
C ASN A 61 7.98 -0.43 -12.34
N GLY A 62 8.33 -1.12 -11.26
CA GLY A 62 9.69 -1.52 -10.91
C GLY A 62 9.69 -2.93 -10.33
N ILE A 63 10.87 -3.49 -10.13
CA ILE A 63 11.03 -4.79 -9.46
C ILE A 63 11.88 -4.56 -8.20
N PRO A 64 11.28 -4.57 -7.00
CA PRO A 64 9.85 -4.70 -6.71
C PRO A 64 9.06 -3.42 -7.05
N PRO A 65 7.74 -3.52 -7.31
CA PRO A 65 6.91 -2.37 -7.62
C PRO A 65 6.82 -1.45 -6.40
N LYS A 66 6.88 -0.13 -6.64
CA LYS A 66 6.71 0.87 -5.58
C LYS A 66 5.35 1.52 -5.71
N ALA A 67 4.75 1.84 -4.57
CA ALA A 67 3.48 2.53 -4.52
C ALA A 67 3.52 3.73 -3.58
N SER A 68 2.92 4.82 -4.03
CA SER A 68 2.80 6.08 -3.27
C SER A 68 1.33 6.44 -3.14
N PHE A 69 0.91 6.87 -1.96
CA PHE A 69 -0.43 7.38 -1.72
C PHE A 69 -0.42 8.90 -1.82
N SER A 70 -1.29 9.45 -2.67
CA SER A 70 -1.61 10.88 -2.64
C SER A 70 -2.66 11.11 -1.57
N VAL A 71 -2.44 12.09 -0.71
CA VAL A 71 -3.33 12.41 0.41
C VAL A 71 -3.79 13.84 0.27
N GLU A 72 -5.10 14.05 0.34
CA GLU A 72 -5.74 15.35 0.32
C GLU A 72 -6.48 15.58 1.64
N ARG A 73 -6.69 16.86 1.98
CA ARG A 73 -7.48 17.24 3.14
C ARG A 73 -8.91 17.47 2.68
N GLU A 74 -9.90 16.88 3.36
CA GLU A 74 -11.32 17.05 2.99
C GLU A 74 -11.85 18.47 3.26
N SER A 75 -11.13 19.27 4.05
CA SER A 75 -11.53 20.64 4.42
C SER A 75 -11.09 21.72 3.41
N GLU A 76 -10.50 21.34 2.28
CA GLU A 76 -10.03 22.26 1.23
C GLU A 76 -10.92 22.22 -0.02
#